data_AF-J0UY17-F1
#
_entry.id   AF-J0UY17-F1
#
_cell.length_a   1.000
_cell.length_b   1.000
_cell.length_c   1.000
_cell.angle_alpha   90.00
_cell.angle_beta   90.00
_cell.angle_gamma   90.00
#
_symmetry.space_group_name_H-M   'P 1'
#
loop_
_entity.id
_entity.type
_entity.pdbx_description
1 polymer ?
#
loop_
_entity_poly.entity_id
_entity_poly.type
_entity_poly.pdbx_seq_one_letter_code
_entity_poly.pdbx_strand_id
1 'polypeptide(L)' 'MKNFEPTLRQIDDYNGTATKEKKRIIRNVILGLIIAGGIYSGFYNYFNSVEDQLPQTANLIERNF' A
#
# COMPACT_ATOMS: atom_id res chain seq x y z
N MET A 1 -12.20 -24.18 41.01
CA MET A 1 -11.74 -23.76 39.67
C MET A 1 -10.24 -23.92 39.64
N LYS A 2 -9.69 -24.72 38.72
CA LYS A 2 -8.26 -25.01 38.69
C LYS A 2 -7.57 -23.89 37.91
N ASN A 3 -6.87 -23.02 38.61
CA ASN A 3 -6.01 -21.99 38.03
C ASN A 3 -4.85 -22.70 37.32
N PHE A 4 -5.06 -23.08 36.06
CA PHE A 4 -3.98 -23.54 35.19
C PHE A 4 -3.20 -22.30 34.75
N GLU A 5 -2.19 -21.93 35.52
CA GLU A 5 -1.19 -20.99 35.03
C GLU A 5 -0.53 -21.58 33.78
N PRO A 6 -0.48 -20.84 32.66
CA PRO A 6 0.16 -21.31 31.45
C PRO A 6 1.63 -21.59 31.74
N THR A 7 2.08 -22.80 31.45
CA THR A 7 3.51 -23.13 31.50
C THR A 7 4.25 -22.34 30.42
N LEU A 8 5.52 -22.04 30.63
CA LEU A 8 6.35 -21.25 29.71
C LEU A 8 6.32 -21.77 28.26
N ARG A 9 6.19 -23.09 28.07
CA ARG A 9 6.05 -23.75 26.76
C ARG A 9 4.72 -23.50 26.04
N GLN A 10 3.69 -23.03 26.76
CA GLN A 10 2.35 -22.75 26.23
C GLN A 10 2.20 -21.29 25.80
N ILE A 11 3.22 -20.45 26.04
CA ILE A 11 3.24 -19.07 25.55
C ILE A 11 3.72 -19.12 24.08
N ASP A 12 2.85 -18.72 23.16
CA ASP A 12 3.03 -18.85 21.70
C ASP A 12 4.33 -18.21 21.13
N ASP A 13 5.00 -17.34 21.89
CA ASP A 13 6.24 -16.65 21.50
C ASP A 13 7.44 -16.93 22.44
N TYR A 14 7.36 -17.91 23.35
CA TYR A 14 8.40 -18.12 24.38
C TYR A 14 9.79 -18.50 23.86
N ASN A 15 9.89 -18.98 22.62
CA ASN A 15 11.13 -19.48 22.02
C ASN A 15 11.64 -18.64 20.83
N GLY A 16 11.08 -17.44 20.60
CA GLY A 16 11.57 -16.49 19.59
C GLY A 16 11.41 -16.92 18.12
N THR A 17 10.88 -18.12 17.86
CA THR A 17 10.63 -18.61 16.51
C THR A 17 9.23 -18.18 16.06
N ALA A 18 9.16 -17.10 15.27
CA ALA A 18 7.91 -16.68 14.63
C ALA A 18 7.24 -17.87 13.91
N THR A 19 6.02 -18.20 14.33
CA THR A 19 5.25 -19.33 13.78
C THR A 19 5.04 -19.17 12.27
N LYS A 20 4.91 -20.29 11.56
CA LYS A 20 4.64 -20.29 10.09
C LYS A 20 3.40 -19.44 9.75
N GLU A 21 2.44 -19.41 10.66
CA GLU A 21 1.23 -18.60 10.57
C GLU A 21 1.53 -17.10 10.68
N LYS A 22 2.31 -16.66 11.68
CA LYS A 22 2.75 -15.26 11.84
C LYS A 22 3.46 -14.76 10.58
N LYS A 23 4.33 -15.57 9.98
CA LYS A 23 5.01 -15.25 8.70
C LYS A 23 4.04 -15.12 7.53
N ARG A 24 3.02 -15.98 7.45
CA ARG A 24 1.97 -15.92 6.42
C ARG A 24 1.13 -14.66 6.58
N ILE A 25 0.75 -14.30 7.81
CA ILE A 25 -0.01 -13.08 8.12
C ILE A 25 0.80 -11.85 7.69
N ILE A 26 2.07 -11.76 8.09
CA ILE A 26 2.95 -10.64 7.71
C ILE A 26 3.04 -10.52 6.19
N ARG A 27 3.26 -11.63 5.47
CA ARG A 27 3.31 -11.64 4.01
C ARG A 27 2.00 -11.15 3.39
N ASN A 28 0.86 -11.57 3.94
CA ASN A 28 -0.46 -11.16 3.45
C ASN A 28 -0.72 -9.67 3.68
N VAL A 29 -0.32 -9.14 4.83
CA VAL A 29 -0.41 -7.70 5.14
C VAL A 29 0.44 -6.88 4.17
N ILE A 30 1.69 -7.29 3.94
CA ILE A 30 2.59 -6.62 2.99
C ILE A 30 2.00 -6.64 1.57
N LEU A 31 1.51 -7.80 1.11
CA LEU A 31 0.87 -7.91 -0.20
C LEU A 31 -0.38 -7.03 -0.30
N GLY A 32 -1.19 -6.97 0.76
CA GLY A 32 -2.38 -6.11 0.81
C GLY A 32 -2.03 -4.63 0.68
N LEU A 33 -0.99 -4.16 1.38
CA LEU A 33 -0.52 -2.78 1.28
C LEU A 33 0.03 -2.44 -0.11
N ILE A 34 0.76 -3.36 -0.74
CA ILE A 34 1.28 -3.16 -2.10
C ILE A 34 0.12 -3.05 -3.11
N ILE A 35 -0.88 -3.92 -3.00
CA ILE A 35 -2.06 -3.88 -3.88
C ILE A 35 -2.83 -2.57 -3.68
N ALA A 36 -3.11 -2.20 -2.43
CA ALA A 36 -3.82 -0.95 -2.11
C ALA A 36 -3.06 0.29 -2.62
N GLY A 37 -1.73 0.34 -2.40
CA GLY A 37 -0.88 1.41 -2.89
C GLY A 37 -0.81 1.47 -4.42
N GLY A 38 -0.73 0.32 -5.09
CA GLY A 38 -0.75 0.23 -6.55
C GLY A 38 -2.06 0.71 -7.15
N ILE A 39 -3.20 0.33 -6.56
CA ILE A 39 -4.52 0.83 -6.95
C ILE A 39 -4.57 2.35 -6.75
N TYR A 40 -4.27 2.85 -5.55
CA TYR A 40 -4.29 4.28 -5.28
C TYR A 40 -3.41 5.07 -6.25
N SER A 41 -2.18 4.63 -6.47
CA SER A 41 -1.25 5.26 -7.42
C SER A 41 -1.78 5.24 -8.85
N GLY A 42 -2.36 4.11 -9.29
CA GLY A 42 -2.95 4.00 -10.62
C GLY A 42 -4.11 5.00 -10.83
N PHE A 43 -5.03 5.08 -9.86
CA PHE A 43 -6.12 6.05 -9.88
C PHE A 43 -5.59 7.48 -9.82
N TYR A 44 -4.66 7.77 -8.91
CA TYR A 44 -4.07 9.11 -8.79
C TYR A 44 -3.43 9.56 -10.10
N ASN A 45 -2.66 8.72 -10.78
CA ASN A 45 -2.02 9.09 -12.05
C ASN A 45 -3.03 9.19 -13.21
N TYR A 46 -4.04 8.32 -13.25
CA TYR A 46 -5.05 8.35 -14.31
C TYR A 46 -5.97 9.58 -14.21
N PHE A 47 -6.37 9.96 -13.01
CA PHE A 47 -7.28 11.10 -12.80
C PHE A 47 -6.56 12.45 -12.64
N ASN A 48 -5.25 12.46 -12.32
CA ASN A 48 -4.46 13.69 -12.21
C ASN A 48 -3.57 13.99 -13.43
N SER A 49 -3.78 13.32 -14.56
CA SER A 49 -3.34 13.86 -15.85
C SER A 49 -4.19 15.09 -16.18
N VAL A 50 -3.87 16.21 -15.53
CA VAL A 50 -4.28 17.53 -15.99
C VAL A 50 -3.54 17.72 -17.30
N GLU A 51 -4.27 17.65 -18.40
CA GLU A 51 -3.77 18.03 -19.71
C GLU A 51 -3.33 19.49 -19.59
N ASP A 52 -2.01 19.72 -19.54
CA ASP A 52 -1.46 21.07 -19.49
C ASP A 52 -1.71 21.69 -20.87
N GLN A 53 -2.92 22.23 -21.06
CA GLN A 53 -3.28 22.96 -22.26
C GLN A 53 -2.42 24.22 -22.28
N LEU A 54 -1.30 24.14 -23.01
CA LEU A 54 -0.51 25.32 -23.33
C LEU A 54 -1.46 26.37 -23.93
N PRO A 55 -1.65 27.52 -23.27
CA PRO A 55 -2.72 28.44 -23.62
C PRO A 55 -2.40 29.09 -24.95
N GLN A 56 -3.04 28.66 -26.05
CA GLN A 56 -3.29 29.41 -27.28
C GLN A 56 -2.18 30.34 -27.82
N THR A 57 -0.91 30.11 -27.49
CA THR A 57 0.21 30.95 -27.98
C THR A 57 0.42 30.76 -29.47
N ALA A 58 -0.17 29.71 -30.06
CA ALA A 58 -0.32 29.55 -31.50
C ALA A 58 -1.23 30.60 -32.15
N ASN A 59 -2.23 31.14 -31.44
CA ASN A 59 -3.23 32.06 -32.01
C ASN A 59 -2.76 33.53 -32.04
N LEU A 60 -1.60 33.84 -31.44
CA LEU A 60 -1.04 35.20 -31.40
C LEU A 60 -0.02 35.46 -32.51
N ILE A 61 0.55 34.41 -33.11
CA ILE A 61 1.50 34.53 -34.21
C ILE A 61 0.75 34.69 -35.55
N GLU A 62 -0.38 34.00 -35.74
CA GLU A 62 -1.17 34.09 -36.98
C GLU A 62 -1.96 35.40 -37.16
N ARG A 63 -2.17 36.18 -36.09
CA ARG A 63 -2.88 37.47 -36.19
C ARG A 63 -1.99 38.67 -36.52
N ASN A 64 -0.67 38.47 -36.60
CA ASN A 64 0.33 39.53 -36.82
C ASN A 64 1.15 39.34 -38.11
N PHE A 65 0.74 38.45 -39.02
CA PHE A 65 1.29 38.33 -40.38
C PHE A 65 0.19 38.39 -41.44
#